data_AF-A0A1G1FXR1-F1
#
_entry.id   AF-A0A1G1FXR1-F1
#
_cell.length_a   1.000
_cell.length_b   1.000
_cell.length_c   1.000
_cell.angle_alpha   90.00
_cell.angle_beta   90.00
_cell.angle_gamma   90.00
#
_symmetry.space_group_name_H-M   'P 1'
#
loop_
_entity.id
_entity.type
_entity.pdbx_description
1 polymer ?
#
loop_
_entity_poly.entity_id
_entity_poly.type
_entity_poly.pdbx_seq_one_letter_code
_entity_poly.pdbx_strand_id
1 'polypeptide(L)' 'MTKKNERLTAISNELNENIIAVRGTLELAEASVSDGELQGLLLKAVERIDIIQRLTSEMLIALKNIFDKMEGKNST' A
#
# COMPACT_ATOMS: atom_id res chain seq x y z
N MET A 1 8.31 21.38 -5.39
CA MET A 1 7.72 20.38 -4.47
C MET A 1 8.85 19.89 -3.57
N THR A 2 8.66 19.65 -2.27
CA THR A 2 9.77 19.17 -1.42
C THR A 2 9.96 17.67 -1.65
N LYS A 3 11.21 17.15 -1.54
CA LYS A 3 11.51 15.72 -1.71
C LYS A 3 10.63 14.78 -0.85
N LYS A 4 10.21 15.24 0.33
CA LYS A 4 9.28 14.51 1.20
C LYS A 4 7.88 14.40 0.61
N ASN A 5 7.40 15.47 -0.01
CA ASN A 5 6.10 15.47 -0.68
C ASN A 5 6.13 14.53 -1.90
N GLU A 6 7.21 14.53 -2.67
CA GLU A 6 7.41 13.60 -3.80
C GLU A 6 7.38 12.13 -3.37
N ARG A 7 8.04 11.78 -2.25
CA ARG A 7 7.99 10.40 -1.71
C ARG A 7 6.58 10.01 -1.24
N LEU A 8 5.85 10.91 -0.58
CA LEU A 8 4.47 10.63 -0.14
C LEU A 8 3.53 10.47 -1.34
N THR A 9 3.67 11.29 -2.38
CA THR A 9 2.94 11.12 -3.63
C THR A 9 3.24 9.77 -4.28
N ALA A 10 4.51 9.36 -4.33
CA ALA A 10 4.89 8.06 -4.87
C ALA A 10 4.26 6.89 -4.10
N ILE A 11 4.31 6.94 -2.76
CA ILE A 11 3.67 5.92 -1.89
C ILE A 11 2.16 5.87 -2.16
N SER A 12 1.49 7.03 -2.23
CA SER A 12 0.05 7.10 -2.48
C SER A 12 -0.34 6.51 -3.83
N ASN A 13 0.44 6.79 -4.87
CA ASN A 13 0.21 6.26 -6.21
C ASN A 13 0.39 4.74 -6.24
N GLU A 14 1.49 4.24 -5.67
CA GLU A 14 1.79 2.80 -5.63
C GLU A 14 0.75 2.03 -4.80
N LEU A 15 0.25 2.60 -3.71
CA LEU A 15 -0.87 2.03 -2.95
C LEU A 15 -2.13 1.91 -3.81
N ASN A 16 -2.50 2.99 -4.50
CA ASN A 16 -3.69 3.00 -5.34
C ASN A 16 -3.61 1.96 -6.47
N GLU A 17 -2.46 1.87 -7.14
CA GLU A 17 -2.23 0.88 -8.20
C GLU A 17 -2.36 -0.56 -7.68
N ASN A 18 -1.76 -0.87 -6.53
CA ASN A 18 -1.85 -2.20 -5.94
C ASN A 18 -3.26 -2.54 -5.48
N ILE A 19 -4.00 -1.58 -4.90
CA ILE A 19 -5.40 -1.77 -4.49
C ILE A 19 -6.28 -2.07 -5.70
N ILE A 20 -6.14 -1.29 -6.78
CA ILE A 20 -6.88 -1.51 -8.03
C ILE A 20 -6.59 -2.90 -8.59
N ALA A 21 -5.32 -3.30 -8.63
CA ALA A 21 -4.93 -4.59 -9.18
C ALA A 21 -5.41 -5.78 -8.32
N VAL A 22 -5.39 -5.67 -6.98
CA VAL A 22 -5.98 -6.68 -6.09
C VAL A 22 -7.48 -6.79 -6.35
N ARG A 23 -8.19 -5.67 -6.42
CA ARG A 23 -9.64 -5.67 -6.70
C ARG A 23 -9.95 -6.35 -8.03
N GLY A 24 -9.26 -5.97 -9.11
CA GLY A 24 -9.45 -6.60 -10.42
C GLY A 24 -9.12 -8.09 -10.42
N THR A 25 -8.16 -8.53 -9.59
CA THR A 25 -7.86 -9.95 -9.44
C THR A 25 -9.00 -10.71 -8.76
N LEU A 26 -9.62 -10.14 -7.73
CA LEU A 26 -10.78 -10.73 -7.07
C LEU A 26 -12.01 -10.77 -7.99
N GLU A 27 -12.24 -9.72 -8.77
CA GLU A 27 -13.30 -9.68 -9.79
C GLU A 27 -13.11 -10.79 -10.85
N LEU A 28 -11.87 -11.04 -11.30
CA LEU A 28 -11.56 -12.12 -12.23
C LEU A 28 -11.69 -13.51 -11.59
N ALA A 29 -11.36 -13.64 -10.31
CA ALA A 29 -11.48 -14.90 -9.57
C ALA A 29 -12.94 -15.37 -9.50
N GLU A 30 -13.89 -14.45 -9.36
CA GLU A 30 -15.32 -14.74 -9.36
C GLU A 30 -15.84 -15.13 -10.76
N ALA A 31 -15.16 -14.71 -11.84
CA ALA A 31 -15.58 -14.91 -13.22
C ALA A 31 -15.27 -16.32 -13.81
N SER A 32 -14.90 -17.30 -12.97
CA SER A 32 -14.66 -18.72 -13.35
C SER A 32 -13.52 -18.94 -14.36
N VAL A 33 -12.30 -18.59 -13.94
CA VAL A 33 -11.04 -19.03 -14.56
C VAL A 33 -10.71 -20.49 -14.20
N SER A 34 -9.88 -21.17 -15.00
CA SER A 34 -9.38 -22.50 -14.64
C SER A 34 -8.58 -22.47 -13.32
N ASP A 35 -8.64 -23.53 -12.51
CA ASP A 35 -8.04 -23.58 -11.16
C ASP A 35 -6.55 -23.16 -11.13
N GLY A 36 -5.79 -23.49 -12.18
CA GLY A 36 -4.37 -23.12 -12.28
C GLY A 36 -4.15 -21.63 -12.58
N GLU A 37 -4.97 -21.02 -13.43
CA GLU A 37 -4.93 -19.58 -13.70
C GLU A 37 -5.39 -18.80 -12.48
N LEU A 38 -6.42 -19.30 -11.78
CA LEU A 38 -6.92 -18.74 -10.53
C LEU A 38 -5.82 -18.72 -9.46
N GLN A 39 -5.10 -19.83 -9.27
CA GLN A 39 -4.02 -19.91 -8.29
C GLN A 39 -2.93 -18.88 -8.57
N GLY A 40 -2.51 -18.72 -9.83
CA GLY A 40 -1.49 -17.74 -10.21
C GLY A 40 -1.94 -16.30 -10.02
N LEU A 41 -3.22 -16.00 -10.29
CA LEU A 41 -3.81 -14.70 -10.03
C LEU A 41 -3.86 -14.38 -8.53
N LEU A 42 -4.36 -15.31 -7.71
CA LEU A 42 -4.45 -15.14 -6.26
C LEU A 42 -3.06 -14.95 -5.62
N LEU A 43 -2.04 -15.69 -6.08
CA LEU A 43 -0.68 -15.51 -5.58
C LEU A 43 -0.17 -14.08 -5.82
N LYS A 44 -0.39 -13.53 -7.01
CA LYS A 44 -0.06 -12.13 -7.33
C LYS A 44 -0.85 -11.14 -6.49
N ALA A 45 -2.12 -11.42 -6.19
CA ALA A 45 -2.91 -10.56 -5.31
C ALA A 45 -2.34 -10.54 -3.89
N VAL A 46 -1.89 -11.69 -3.37
CA VAL A 46 -1.21 -11.78 -2.07
C VAL A 46 0.08 -10.94 -2.06
N GLU A 47 0.94 -11.08 -3.08
CA GLU A 47 2.17 -10.28 -3.19
C GLU A 47 1.88 -8.77 -3.20
N ARG A 48 0.78 -8.34 -3.84
CA ARG A 48 0.35 -6.94 -3.86
C ARG A 48 -0.17 -6.47 -2.50
N ILE A 49 -0.86 -7.33 -1.75
CA ILE A 49 -1.26 -7.03 -0.36
C ILE A 49 -0.02 -6.84 0.52
N ASP A 50 1.02 -7.64 0.37
CA ASP A 50 2.28 -7.46 1.11
C ASP A 50 2.92 -6.10 0.82
N ILE A 51 2.91 -5.67 -0.45
CA ILE A 51 3.35 -4.32 -0.85
C ILE A 51 2.50 -3.25 -0.17
N ILE A 52 1.17 -3.40 -0.16
CA ILE A 52 0.25 -2.47 0.51
C ILE A 52 0.56 -2.37 2.01
N GLN A 53 0.76 -3.50 2.69
CA GLN A 53 1.10 -3.53 4.12
C GLN A 53 2.42 -2.81 4.41
N ARG A 54 3.44 -3.01 3.58
CA ARG A 54 4.72 -2.31 3.71
C ARG A 54 4.56 -0.80 3.54
N LEU A 55 3.87 -0.36 2.48
CA LEU A 55 3.68 1.06 2.16
C LEU A 55 2.82 1.78 3.22
N THR A 56 1.76 1.14 3.69
CA THR A 56 0.94 1.68 4.80
C THR A 56 1.74 1.77 6.10
N SER A 57 2.66 0.83 6.35
CA SER A 57 3.59 0.91 7.48
C SER A 57 4.54 2.11 7.37
N GLU A 58 5.07 2.41 6.17
CA GLU A 58 5.88 3.62 5.94
C GLU A 58 5.08 4.90 6.24
N MET A 59 3.81 4.96 5.81
CA MET A 59 2.93 6.10 6.13
C MET A 59 2.69 6.22 7.64
N LEU A 60 2.43 5.11 8.33
CA LEU A 60 2.25 5.11 9.78
C LEU A 60 3.50 5.63 10.51
N ILE A 61 4.69 5.19 10.09
CA ILE A 61 5.96 5.70 10.63
C ILE A 61 6.08 7.21 10.40
N ALA A 62 5.73 7.71 9.21
CA ALA A 62 5.75 9.13 8.93
C ALA A 62 4.80 9.93 9.84
N LEU A 63 3.60 9.41 10.13
CA LEU A 63 2.66 10.03 11.07
C LEU A 63 3.19 10.04 12.50
N LYS A 64 3.74 8.91 12.99
CA LYS A 64 4.35 8.83 14.32
C LYS A 64 5.50 9.82 14.48
N ASN A 65 6.38 9.90 13.48
CA ASN A 65 7.47 10.90 13.45
C ASN A 65 6.99 12.35 13.48
N ILE A 66 5.74 12.64 13.08
CA ILE A 66 5.15 13.98 13.19
C ILE A 66 4.66 14.20 14.63
N PHE A 67 3.98 13.23 15.24
CA PHE A 67 3.58 13.29 16.64
C PHE A 67 4.77 13.46 17.58
N ASP A 68 5.83 12.66 17.43
CA ASP A 68 7.04 12.72 18.26
C ASP A 68 7.67 14.14 18.22
N LYS A 69 7.59 14.81 17.06
CA LYS A 69 8.08 16.19 16.91
C LYS A 69 7.18 17.24 17.56
N MET A 70 5.89 16.96 17.67
CA MET A 70 4.97 17.84 18.40
C MET A 70 5.20 17.72 19.90
N GLU A 71 5.36 16.49 20.42
CA GLU A 71 5.65 16.23 21.83
C GLU A 71 7.02 16.78 22.26
N GLY A 72 8.04 16.59 21.42
CA GLY A 72 9.38 17.15 21.65
C GLY A 72 9.45 18.69 21.58
N LYS A 73 8.46 19.36 20.99
CA LYS A 73 8.37 20.83 20.95
C LYS A 73 7.63 21.44 22.15
N ASN A 74 6.93 20.63 22.94
CA ASN A 74 6.20 21.07 24.14
C ASN A 74 7.02 20.86 25.44
N SER A 75 8.29 20.46 25.33
CA SER A 75 9.18 20.15 26.48
C SER A 75 10.28 21.20 26.71
N THR A 76 10.12 22.41 26.18
CA THR A 76 10.97 23.60 26.41
C THR A 76 10.08 24.81 26.61
#